data_AF-A0A919SPU9-F1
#
_entry.id   AF-A0A919SPU9-F1
#
_cell.length_a   1.000
_cell.length_b   1.000
_cell.length_c   1.000
_cell.angle_alpha   90.00
_cell.angle_beta   90.00
_cell.angle_gamma   90.00
#
_symmetry.space_group_name_H-M   'P 1'
#
loop_
_entity.id
_entity.type
_entity.pdbx_description
1 polymer ?
#
loop_
_entity_poly.entity_id
_entity_poly.type
_entity_poly.pdbx_seq_one_letter_code
_entity_poly.pdbx_strand_id
1 'polypeptide(L)'
;MCLDVRKAGQGSKERPLALLQEAVHLHLLGEIAVAHPAVRNSGPAGDTVAVACQVEGEQLERALNDLEVSNPDFDASFEALSGALLDHASAQQRDEFPLLRRYVTTQRLHMMAGAMRDARIMAATD
;
A
#
# COMPACT_ATOMS: atom_id res chain seq x y z
N MET A 1 -11.84 2.02 -5.51
CA MET A 1 -10.69 1.75 -6.39
C MET A 1 -10.71 0.33 -6.93
N CYS A 2 -10.46 -0.73 -6.13
CA CYS A 2 -10.57 -2.11 -6.64
C CYS A 2 -11.94 -2.43 -7.23
N LEU A 3 -13.02 -2.00 -6.56
CA LEU A 3 -14.39 -2.15 -7.07
C LEU A 3 -14.62 -1.44 -8.42
N ASP A 4 -13.92 -0.33 -8.67
CA ASP A 4 -14.08 0.44 -9.91
C ASP A 4 -13.46 -0.32 -11.10
N VAL A 5 -12.31 -0.97 -10.88
CA VAL A 5 -11.68 -1.87 -11.86
C VAL A 5 -12.57 -3.09 -12.14
N ARG A 6 -13.18 -3.69 -11.11
CA ARG A 6 -14.08 -4.85 -11.30
C ARG A 6 -15.33 -4.48 -12.09
N LYS A 7 -15.93 -3.32 -11.80
CA LYS A 7 -17.19 -2.88 -12.42
C LYS A 7 -17.03 -2.30 -13.83
N ALA A 8 -15.83 -1.82 -14.18
CA ALA A 8 -15.58 -1.35 -15.53
C ALA A 8 -15.73 -2.50 -16.55
N GLY A 9 -16.31 -2.20 -17.71
CA GLY A 9 -16.34 -3.14 -18.84
C GLY A 9 -14.93 -3.36 -19.38
N GLN A 10 -14.68 -4.48 -20.07
CA GLN A 10 -13.31 -4.84 -20.45
C GLN A 10 -12.55 -3.74 -21.22
N GLY A 11 -13.20 -3.01 -22.13
CA GLY A 11 -12.59 -1.89 -22.86
C GLY A 11 -12.54 -0.55 -22.11
N SER A 12 -12.76 -0.53 -20.80
CA SER A 12 -12.71 0.68 -19.98
C SER A 12 -12.01 0.48 -18.62
N LYS A 13 -11.27 -0.62 -18.45
CA LYS A 13 -10.55 -0.96 -17.21
C LYS A 13 -9.20 -0.24 -17.08
N GLU A 14 -8.65 0.29 -18.17
CA GLU A 14 -7.32 0.92 -18.19
C GLU A 14 -7.25 2.13 -17.26
N ARG A 15 -8.24 3.03 -17.34
CA ARG A 15 -8.28 4.22 -16.47
C ARG A 15 -8.41 3.86 -14.98
N PRO A 16 -9.39 3.04 -14.53
CA PRO A 16 -9.49 2.68 -13.12
C PRO A 16 -8.30 1.83 -12.64
N LEU A 17 -7.68 1.01 -13.51
CA LEU A 17 -6.46 0.27 -13.16
C LEU A 17 -5.29 1.23 -12.91
N ALA A 18 -5.08 2.20 -13.80
CA ALA A 18 -4.04 3.22 -13.65
C ALA A 18 -4.22 4.04 -12.36
N LEU A 19 -5.46 4.41 -12.02
CA LEU A 19 -5.76 5.10 -10.76
C LEU A 19 -5.45 4.22 -9.55
N LEU A 20 -5.75 2.92 -9.61
CA LEU A 20 -5.42 1.99 -8.53
C LEU A 20 -3.90 1.82 -8.38
N GLN A 21 -3.17 1.66 -9.49
CA GLN A 21 -1.70 1.62 -9.51
C GLN A 21 -1.09 2.85 -8.84
N GLU A 22 -1.52 4.04 -9.25
CA GLU A 22 -1.09 5.31 -8.64
C GLU A 22 -1.40 5.35 -7.13
N ALA A 23 -2.63 4.99 -6.74
CA ALA A 23 -3.01 5.04 -5.33
C ALA A 23 -2.22 4.07 -4.44
N VAL A 24 -1.94 2.86 -4.94
CA VAL A 24 -1.12 1.85 -4.25
C VAL A 24 0.34 2.30 -4.18
N HIS A 25 0.92 2.78 -5.27
CA HIS A 25 2.28 3.31 -5.28
C HIS A 25 2.46 4.41 -4.23
N LEU A 26 1.56 5.40 -4.25
CA LEU A 26 1.59 6.51 -3.31
C LEU A 26 1.31 6.09 -1.85
N HIS A 27 0.62 4.98 -1.64
CA HIS A 27 0.41 4.41 -0.31
C HIS A 27 1.70 3.78 0.22
N LEU A 28 2.29 2.87 -0.57
CA LEU A 28 3.52 2.16 -0.22
C LEU A 28 4.70 3.12 -0.02
N LEU A 29 4.79 4.19 -0.81
CA LEU A 29 5.82 5.19 -0.61
C LEU A 29 5.71 5.86 0.77
N GLY A 30 4.50 6.19 1.21
CA GLY A 30 4.28 6.74 2.55
C GLY A 30 4.71 5.74 3.64
N GLU A 31 4.57 4.46 3.38
CA GLU A 31 4.96 3.41 4.31
C GLU A 31 6.48 3.25 4.37
N ILE A 32 7.13 3.13 3.21
CA ILE A 32 8.58 3.01 3.08
C ILE A 32 9.29 4.25 3.66
N ALA A 33 8.79 5.45 3.36
CA ALA A 33 9.42 6.69 3.80
C ALA A 33 9.13 7.03 5.27
N VAL A 34 7.99 6.59 5.82
CA VAL A 34 7.51 7.07 7.13
C VAL A 34 7.07 5.95 8.06
N ALA A 35 6.12 5.11 7.65
CA ALA A 35 5.51 4.13 8.55
C ALA A 35 6.49 3.03 8.99
N HIS A 36 7.09 2.31 8.04
CA HIS A 36 8.03 1.22 8.33
C HIS A 36 9.23 1.70 9.14
N PRO A 37 9.92 2.82 8.83
CA PRO A 37 11.00 3.32 9.66
C PRO A 37 10.57 3.63 11.11
N ALA A 38 9.36 4.15 11.31
CA ALA A 38 8.83 4.40 12.65
C ALA A 38 8.52 3.09 13.40
N VAL A 39 7.97 2.09 12.70
CA VAL A 39 7.64 0.77 13.26
C VAL A 39 8.91 -0.01 13.61
N ARG A 40 9.94 0.00 12.76
CA ARG A 40 11.23 -0.68 13.05
C ARG A 40 11.80 -0.28 14.41
N ASN A 41 11.61 0.98 14.79
CA ASN A 41 12.06 1.55 16.06
C ASN A 41 11.03 1.39 17.21
N SER A 42 9.95 0.64 17.01
CA SER A 42 8.80 0.54 17.93
C SER A 42 8.66 -0.87 18.53
N GLY A 43 9.21 -1.04 19.73
CA GLY A 43 9.05 -2.26 20.54
C GLY A 43 9.82 -3.48 19.99
N PRO A 44 9.76 -4.62 20.71
CA PRO A 44 10.61 -5.79 20.41
C PRO A 44 10.35 -6.47 19.06
N ALA A 45 9.12 -6.35 18.52
CA ALA A 45 8.72 -6.97 17.25
C ALA A 45 8.74 -5.97 16.07
N GLY A 46 9.08 -4.70 16.31
CA GLY A 46 8.97 -3.62 15.35
C GLY A 46 9.70 -3.89 14.04
N ASP A 47 10.97 -4.28 14.13
CA ASP A 47 11.79 -4.52 12.94
C ASP A 47 11.25 -5.67 12.08
N THR A 48 10.93 -6.80 12.69
CA THR A 48 10.39 -7.97 11.97
C THR A 48 9.05 -7.68 11.31
N VAL A 49 8.12 -6.99 12.00
CA VAL A 49 6.82 -6.64 11.43
C VAL A 49 6.98 -5.67 10.26
N ALA A 50 7.80 -4.62 10.42
CA ALA A 50 8.00 -3.63 9.37
C ALA A 50 8.66 -4.23 8.12
N VAL A 51 9.65 -5.11 8.28
CA VAL A 51 10.31 -5.78 7.13
C VAL A 51 9.32 -6.71 6.41
N ALA A 52 8.51 -7.47 7.15
CA ALA A 52 7.51 -8.35 6.55
C ALA A 52 6.46 -7.55 5.74
N CYS A 53 5.92 -6.47 6.33
CA CYS A 53 4.98 -5.59 5.65
C CYS A 53 5.61 -4.94 4.41
N GLN A 54 6.83 -4.42 4.52
CA GLN A 54 7.51 -3.80 3.38
C GLN A 54 7.70 -4.77 2.20
N VAL A 55 8.18 -5.99 2.47
CA VAL A 55 8.42 -7.00 1.42
C VAL A 55 7.11 -7.40 0.72
N GLU A 56 6.03 -7.59 1.49
CA GLU A 56 4.71 -7.89 0.94
C GLU A 56 4.21 -6.74 0.04
N GLY A 57 4.29 -5.49 0.52
CA GLY A 57 3.89 -4.31 -0.24
C GLY A 57 4.62 -4.18 -1.58
N GLU A 58 5.95 -4.32 -1.58
CA GLU A 58 6.76 -4.28 -2.80
C GLU A 58 6.40 -5.40 -3.80
N GLN A 59 6.04 -6.60 -3.31
CA GLN A 59 5.59 -7.69 -4.19
C GLN A 59 4.23 -7.38 -4.82
N LEU A 60 3.31 -6.82 -4.05
CA LEU A 60 1.98 -6.43 -4.53
C LEU A 60 2.05 -5.30 -5.55
N GLU A 61 2.93 -4.33 -5.34
CA GLU A 61 3.14 -3.24 -6.30
C GLU A 61 3.64 -3.75 -7.65
N ARG A 62 4.65 -4.63 -7.63
CA ARG A 62 5.17 -5.27 -8.85
C ARG A 62 4.07 -6.04 -9.57
N ALA A 63 3.35 -6.90 -8.85
CA ALA A 63 2.25 -7.67 -9.43
C ALA A 63 1.13 -6.78 -10.00
N LEU A 64 0.84 -5.64 -9.38
CA LEU A 64 -0.15 -4.67 -9.86
C LEU A 64 0.31 -3.93 -11.12
N ASN A 65 1.59 -3.60 -11.22
CA ASN A 65 2.17 -2.93 -12.38
C ASN A 65 2.33 -3.87 -13.58
N ASP A 66 2.48 -5.17 -13.34
CA ASP A 66 2.57 -6.20 -14.39
C ASP A 66 1.20 -6.61 -14.97
N LEU A 67 0.08 -6.12 -14.40
CA LEU A 67 -1.26 -6.42 -14.93
C LEU A 67 -1.56 -5.63 -16.21
N GLU A 68 -1.92 -6.35 -17.26
CA GLU A 68 -2.37 -5.78 -18.52
C GLU A 68 -3.85 -6.12 -18.78
N VAL A 69 -4.68 -5.09 -19.04
CA VAL A 69 -6.12 -5.27 -19.33
C VAL A 69 -6.38 -6.14 -20.55
N SER A 70 -5.46 -6.16 -21.51
CA SER A 70 -5.53 -7.01 -22.70
C SER A 70 -5.30 -8.51 -22.42
N ASN A 71 -4.82 -8.88 -21.23
CA ASN A 71 -4.60 -10.28 -20.88
C ASN A 71 -5.96 -11.00 -20.73
N PRO A 72 -6.19 -12.14 -21.42
CA PRO A 72 -7.41 -12.94 -21.24
C PRO A 72 -7.69 -13.34 -19.79
N ASP A 73 -6.66 -13.50 -18.97
CA ASP A 73 -6.75 -13.88 -17.56
C ASP A 73 -6.77 -12.66 -16.61
N PHE A 74 -6.94 -11.44 -17.15
CA PHE A 74 -6.91 -10.21 -16.37
C PHE A 74 -7.87 -10.25 -15.18
N ASP A 75 -9.14 -10.60 -15.39
CA ASP A 75 -10.15 -10.53 -14.32
C ASP A 75 -9.85 -11.53 -13.19
N ALA A 76 -9.32 -12.72 -13.51
CA ALA A 76 -8.92 -13.71 -12.51
C ALA A 76 -7.66 -13.26 -11.73
N SER A 77 -6.65 -12.77 -12.45
CA SER A 77 -5.40 -12.26 -11.85
C SER A 77 -5.67 -11.04 -10.97
N PHE A 78 -6.54 -10.13 -11.44
CA PHE A 78 -6.96 -8.96 -10.71
C PHE A 78 -7.75 -9.32 -9.45
N GLU A 79 -8.63 -10.33 -9.50
CA GLU A 79 -9.37 -10.75 -8.30
C GLU A 79 -8.40 -11.24 -7.22
N ALA A 80 -7.47 -12.12 -7.58
CA ALA A 80 -6.44 -12.62 -6.65
C ALA A 80 -5.59 -11.49 -6.07
N LEU A 81 -5.09 -10.60 -6.92
CA LEU A 81 -4.28 -9.45 -6.49
C LEU A 81 -5.07 -8.50 -5.59
N SER A 82 -6.34 -8.23 -5.93
CA SER A 82 -7.18 -7.36 -5.14
C SER A 82 -7.47 -7.95 -3.76
N GLY A 83 -7.62 -9.26 -3.64
CA GLY A 83 -7.67 -9.96 -2.35
C GLY A 83 -6.40 -9.74 -1.54
N ALA A 84 -5.23 -9.95 -2.17
CA ALA A 84 -3.95 -9.79 -1.51
C ALA A 84 -3.68 -8.35 -1.04
N LEU A 85 -4.09 -7.33 -1.81
CA LEU A 85 -4.04 -5.92 -1.39
C LEU A 85 -4.90 -5.64 -0.14
N LEU A 86 -6.08 -6.27 -0.03
CA LEU A 86 -6.92 -6.15 1.17
C LEU A 86 -6.31 -6.88 2.37
N ASP A 87 -5.73 -8.05 2.15
CA ASP A 87 -5.10 -8.84 3.21
C ASP A 87 -3.88 -8.11 3.79
N HIS A 88 -3.05 -7.50 2.92
CA HIS A 88 -1.93 -6.66 3.30
C HIS A 88 -2.35 -5.48 4.19
N ALA A 89 -3.32 -4.68 3.71
CA ALA A 89 -3.84 -3.54 4.50
C ALA A 89 -4.43 -3.99 5.84
N SER A 90 -5.07 -5.18 5.86
CA SER A 90 -5.61 -5.76 7.08
C SER A 90 -4.52 -6.24 8.04
N ALA A 91 -3.42 -6.79 7.53
CA ALA A 91 -2.27 -7.19 8.32
C ALA A 91 -1.61 -5.98 9.00
N GLN A 92 -1.40 -4.89 8.27
CA GLN A 92 -0.86 -3.66 8.85
C GLN A 92 -1.74 -3.11 9.98
N GLN A 93 -3.07 -3.13 9.81
CA GLN A 93 -3.99 -2.67 10.86
C GLN A 93 -3.93 -3.53 12.13
N ARG A 94 -3.75 -4.84 11.97
CA ARG A 94 -3.69 -5.82 13.06
C ARG A 94 -2.33 -5.86 13.75
N ASP A 95 -1.24 -5.66 13.01
CA ASP A 95 0.10 -6.02 13.45
C ASP A 95 1.04 -4.80 13.52
N GLU A 96 1.05 -3.97 12.47
CA GLU A 96 1.96 -2.82 12.36
C GLU A 96 1.46 -1.59 13.14
N PHE A 97 0.23 -1.16 12.87
CA PHE A 97 -0.34 0.06 13.47
C PHE A 97 -0.47 0.01 15.00
N PRO A 98 -0.75 -1.13 15.66
CA PRO A 98 -0.72 -1.20 17.12
C PRO A 98 0.66 -0.87 17.71
N LEU A 99 1.75 -1.20 17.03
CA LEU A 99 3.10 -0.86 17.49
C LEU A 99 3.30 0.66 17.48
N LEU A 100 2.87 1.33 16.41
CA LEU A 100 2.87 2.80 16.35
C LEU A 100 2.01 3.41 17.45
N ARG A 101 0.77 2.93 17.64
CA ARG A 101 -0.13 3.44 18.68
C ARG A 101 0.41 3.24 20.11
N ARG A 102 1.18 2.17 20.33
CA ARG A 102 1.70 1.82 21.66
C ARG A 102 3.00 2.54 21.99
N TYR A 103 3.90 2.68 21.03
CA TYR A 103 5.28 3.11 21.28
C TYR A 103 5.60 4.51 20.75
N VAL A 104 4.79 5.07 19.86
CA VAL A 104 5.01 6.40 19.30
C VAL A 104 4.08 7.40 19.96
N THR A 105 4.64 8.54 20.38
CA THR A 105 3.86 9.60 21.04
C THR A 105 2.83 10.20 20.09
N THR A 106 1.69 10.64 20.63
CA THR A 106 0.64 11.31 19.84
C THR A 106 1.18 12.49 19.03
N GLN A 107 2.09 13.29 19.60
CA GLN A 107 2.73 14.39 18.86
C GLN A 107 3.52 13.89 17.65
N ARG A 108 4.30 12.82 17.81
CA ARG A 108 5.06 12.23 16.70
C ARG A 108 4.13 11.61 15.65
N LEU A 109 3.04 10.97 16.05
CA LEU A 109 2.02 10.46 15.11
C LEU A 109 1.40 11.58 14.26
N HIS A 110 1.12 12.75 14.85
CA HIS A 110 0.65 13.92 14.08
C HIS A 110 1.69 14.41 13.08
N MET A 111 2.97 14.45 13.46
CA MET A 111 4.05 14.83 12.53
C MET A 111 4.20 13.80 11.40
N MET A 112 4.07 12.51 11.70
CA MET A 112 4.10 11.45 10.69
C MET A 112 2.98 11.61 9.67
N ALA A 113 1.77 11.98 10.09
CA ALA A 113 0.67 12.25 9.15
C ALA A 113 1.00 13.38 8.16
N GLY A 114 1.77 14.40 8.58
CA GLY A 114 2.32 15.41 7.68
C GLY A 114 3.35 14.83 6.72
N ALA A 115 4.34 14.12 7.25
CA ALA A 115 5.39 13.49 6.44
C ALA A 115 4.84 12.50 5.40
N MET A 116 3.76 11.76 5.71
CA MET A 116 3.10 10.87 4.75
C MET A 116 2.47 11.64 3.59
N ARG A 117 1.93 12.84 3.84
CA ARG A 117 1.40 13.71 2.77
C ARG A 117 2.53 14.27 1.92
N ASP A 118 3.61 14.70 2.55
CA ASP A 118 4.77 15.26 1.86
C ASP A 118 5.42 14.21 0.94
N ALA A 119 5.60 12.97 1.42
CA ALA A 119 6.09 11.86 0.60
C ALA A 119 5.22 11.65 -0.65
N ARG A 120 3.89 11.76 -0.49
CA ARG A 120 2.93 11.63 -1.59
C ARG A 120 3.04 12.76 -2.61
N ILE A 121 3.23 13.99 -2.14
CA ILE A 121 3.35 15.18 -3.00
C ILE A 121 4.65 15.13 -3.80
N MET A 122 5.76 14.79 -3.14
CA MET A 122 7.07 14.70 -3.79
C MET A 122 7.07 13.66 -4.93
N ALA A 123 6.43 12.51 -4.71
CA ALA A 123 6.30 11.47 -5.73
C ALA A 123 5.45 11.88 -6.95
N ALA A 124 4.47 12.77 -6.74
CA ALA A 124 3.64 13.28 -7.82
C ALA A 124 4.35 14.37 -8.65
N THR A 125 5.51 14.85 -8.18
CA THR A 125 6.33 15.86 -8.88
C THR A 125 7.59 15.30 -9.55
N ASP A 126 7.88 14.01 -9.32
CA ASP A 126 8.99 13.26 -9.94
C ASP A 126 8.54 12.56 -11.24
#